data_AF-A0A956H8D3-F1
#
_entry.id   AF-A0A956H8D3-F1
#
_cell.length_a   1.000
_cell.length_b   1.000
_cell.length_c   1.000
_cell.angle_alpha   90.00
_cell.angle_beta   90.00
_cell.angle_gamma   90.00
#
_symmetry.space_group_name_H-M   'P 1'
#
loop_
_entity.id
_entity.type
_entity.pdbx_description
1 polymer ?
#
loop_
_entity_poly.entity_id
_entity_poly.type
_entity_poly.pdbx_seq_one_letter_code
_entity_poly.pdbx_strand_id
1 'polypeptide(L)'
;GVRVRSGGTAAEGAGKGINAIVLADLDMFADSFFDFHERGGDLDGDGLIDMRFDNVTFLLNTIDSLLGDDRFIALRRRQPEFRRLSKVDEMTKKANEERQEKLEVANDAAEKKIEEAQAALDQAVADIRAKTDIDDTTKQIMIRSAEEAENRRLKGQTEQIEREKAQEIDRIKAEHARAVDEVRDRIRVAAILWPPVPALLLGMLIFLRKRRRESATIPESRKRRQS
;
A
#
# COMPACT_ATOMS: atom_id res chain seq x y z
N GLY A 1 28.08 7.70 -3.02
CA GLY A 1 29.40 7.05 -2.81
C GLY A 1 30.47 7.75 -3.62
N VAL A 2 31.71 7.76 -3.12
CA VAL A 2 32.89 8.30 -3.84
C VAL A 2 33.66 7.14 -4.44
N ARG A 3 33.97 7.20 -5.75
CA ARG A 3 34.83 6.22 -6.42
C ARG A 3 36.28 6.62 -6.18
N VAL A 4 37.00 5.84 -5.36
CA VAL A 4 38.44 6.05 -5.16
C VAL A 4 39.17 5.10 -6.10
N ARG A 5 39.76 5.66 -7.16
CA ARG A 5 40.77 4.94 -7.96
C ARG A 5 42.13 5.41 -7.47
N SER A 6 42.91 4.52 -6.86
CA SER A 6 44.34 4.79 -6.67
C SER A 6 45.03 4.71 -8.05
N GLY A 7 45.04 5.82 -8.77
CA GLY A 7 45.80 5.98 -10.00
C GLY A 7 47.29 6.11 -9.69
N GLY A 8 47.94 4.99 -9.34
CA GLY A 8 49.38 4.85 -9.44
C GLY A 8 49.71 4.28 -10.80
N THR A 9 50.43 5.02 -11.64
CA THR A 9 51.16 4.47 -12.78
C THR A 9 52.02 3.32 -12.26
N ALA A 10 51.62 2.09 -12.54
CA ALA A 10 52.32 0.90 -12.08
C ALA A 10 53.63 0.77 -12.86
N ALA A 11 54.73 1.20 -12.23
CA ALA A 11 56.03 0.59 -12.47
C ALA A 11 55.95 -0.88 -12.06
N GLU A 12 56.54 -1.76 -12.88
CA GLU A 12 56.60 -3.21 -12.65
C GLU A 12 57.05 -3.51 -11.21
N GLY A 13 56.15 -4.14 -10.44
CA GLY A 13 56.43 -4.60 -9.07
C GLY A 13 55.61 -3.95 -7.94
N ALA A 14 54.76 -2.96 -8.22
CA ALA A 14 53.90 -2.34 -7.20
C ALA A 14 52.49 -2.97 -7.17
N GLY A 15 52.02 -3.31 -5.97
CA GLY A 15 50.82 -4.13 -5.71
C GLY A 15 49.55 -3.74 -6.47
N LYS A 16 48.79 -4.78 -6.83
CA LYS A 16 47.49 -4.74 -7.51
C LYS A 16 46.64 -3.57 -7.00
N GLY A 17 46.39 -2.57 -7.84
CA GLY A 17 45.63 -1.38 -7.47
C GLY A 17 44.29 -1.74 -6.84
N ILE A 18 43.98 -1.11 -5.70
CA ILE A 18 42.77 -1.40 -4.94
C ILE A 18 41.62 -0.61 -5.57
N ASN A 19 40.62 -1.33 -6.08
CA ASN A 19 39.33 -0.74 -6.42
C ASN A 19 38.46 -0.75 -5.15
N ALA A 20 38.13 0.41 -4.61
CA ALA A 20 37.27 0.53 -3.44
C ALA A 20 36.16 1.57 -3.68
N ILE A 21 34.96 1.26 -3.18
CA ILE A 21 33.84 2.19 -3.16
C ILE A 21 33.37 2.32 -1.72
N VAL A 22 33.33 3.57 -1.24
CA VAL A 22 32.95 3.89 0.14
C VAL A 22 31.50 4.38 0.14
N LEU A 23 30.67 3.72 0.96
CA LEU A 23 29.29 4.06 1.24
C LEU A 23 29.21 4.53 2.70
N ALA A 24 28.50 5.63 2.94
CA ALA A 24 28.42 6.26 4.25
C ALA A 24 27.29 5.68 5.11
N ASP A 25 26.31 5.05 4.47
CA ASP A 25 25.10 4.54 5.10
C ASP A 25 24.88 3.07 4.69
N LEU A 26 24.65 2.21 5.68
CA LEU A 26 24.40 0.78 5.49
C LEU A 26 22.92 0.47 5.34
N ASP A 27 22.03 1.41 5.68
CA ASP A 27 20.58 1.20 5.56
C ASP A 27 20.17 0.98 4.09
N MET A 28 21.01 1.40 3.13
CA MET A 28 20.84 1.07 1.71
C MET A 28 20.78 -0.44 1.40
N PHE A 29 21.26 -1.29 2.31
CA PHE A 29 21.22 -2.76 2.22
C PHE A 29 20.04 -3.39 2.97
N ALA A 30 19.15 -2.60 3.57
CA ALA A 30 18.02 -3.16 4.31
C ALA A 30 17.08 -3.94 3.38
N ASP A 31 16.61 -5.10 3.85
CA ASP A 31 15.71 -6.01 3.12
C ASP A 31 14.43 -5.30 2.62
N SER A 32 13.95 -4.30 3.36
CA SER A 32 12.81 -3.47 2.97
C SER A 32 12.99 -2.81 1.61
N PHE A 33 14.19 -2.34 1.27
CA PHE A 33 14.47 -1.74 -0.04
C PHE A 33 14.44 -2.77 -1.17
N PHE A 34 14.75 -4.03 -0.90
CA PHE A 34 14.63 -5.10 -1.88
C PHE A 34 13.16 -5.46 -2.13
N ASP A 35 12.34 -5.57 -1.08
CA ASP A 35 10.89 -5.81 -1.22
C ASP A 35 10.21 -4.66 -1.99
N PHE A 36 10.58 -3.40 -1.72
CA PHE A 36 10.08 -2.25 -2.47
C PHE A 36 10.52 -2.26 -3.94
N HIS A 37 11.73 -2.74 -4.23
CA HIS A 37 12.22 -2.87 -5.60
C HIS A 37 11.48 -3.97 -6.37
N GLU A 38 11.23 -5.12 -5.74
CA GLU A 38 10.48 -6.24 -6.34
C GLU A 38 9.02 -5.86 -6.64
N ARG A 39 8.39 -5.08 -5.76
CA ARG A 39 7.01 -4.59 -5.92
C ARG A 39 6.89 -3.39 -6.86
N GLY A 40 8.00 -2.94 -7.46
CA GLY A 40 7.99 -1.83 -8.41
C GLY A 40 7.63 -0.49 -7.78
N GLY A 41 7.93 -0.30 -6.50
CA GLY A 41 7.65 0.93 -5.75
C GLY A 41 6.25 1.03 -5.16
N ASP A 42 5.39 0.01 -5.33
CA ASP A 42 4.08 -0.05 -4.68
C ASP A 42 4.21 -0.68 -3.29
N LEU A 43 4.09 0.14 -2.24
CA LEU A 43 4.26 -0.30 -0.84
C LEU A 43 3.15 -1.29 -0.44
N ASP A 44 1.91 -0.92 -0.79
CA ASP A 44 0.68 -1.54 -0.30
C ASP A 44 -0.07 -2.31 -1.40
N GLY A 45 0.37 -2.22 -2.66
CA GLY A 45 -0.32 -2.80 -3.82
C GLY A 45 -1.57 -2.01 -4.24
N ASP A 46 -1.78 -0.83 -3.65
CA ASP A 46 -2.95 0.03 -3.85
C ASP A 46 -2.68 1.22 -4.78
N GLY A 47 -1.43 1.36 -5.23
CA GLY A 47 -1.02 2.30 -6.25
C GLY A 47 -0.83 3.74 -5.78
N LEU A 48 -1.00 4.05 -4.49
CA LEU A 48 -0.97 5.43 -3.97
C LEU A 48 0.42 6.01 -3.78
N ILE A 49 1.31 5.17 -3.27
CA ILE A 49 2.65 5.57 -2.88
C ILE A 49 3.57 4.86 -3.85
N ASP A 50 4.06 5.60 -4.85
CA ASP A 50 5.11 5.13 -5.75
C ASP A 50 6.48 5.52 -5.18
N MET A 51 6.96 4.73 -4.21
CA MET A 51 8.28 4.89 -3.62
C MET A 51 9.28 3.95 -4.29
N ARG A 52 9.81 4.39 -5.42
CA ARG A 52 10.83 3.65 -6.16
C ARG A 52 12.22 4.00 -5.64
N PHE A 53 12.86 3.04 -5.01
CA PHE A 53 14.24 3.18 -4.57
C PHE A 53 15.18 2.51 -5.57
N ASP A 54 16.12 3.30 -6.10
CA ASP A 54 17.18 2.80 -6.99
C ASP A 54 18.44 2.34 -6.21
N ASN A 55 18.33 2.22 -4.88
CA ASN A 55 19.42 1.80 -4.00
C ASN A 55 20.00 0.43 -4.40
N VAL A 56 19.13 -0.55 -4.67
CA VAL A 56 19.52 -1.89 -5.10
C VAL A 56 20.23 -1.85 -6.45
N THR A 57 19.70 -1.10 -7.41
CA THR A 57 20.31 -0.91 -8.73
C THR A 57 21.69 -0.27 -8.62
N PHE A 58 21.81 0.75 -7.78
CA PHE A 58 23.07 1.41 -7.48
C PHE A 58 24.08 0.44 -6.87
N LEU A 59 23.70 -0.36 -5.88
CA LEU A 59 24.58 -1.35 -5.23
C LEU A 59 25.08 -2.40 -6.21
N LEU A 60 24.20 -2.97 -7.03
CA LEU A 60 24.58 -3.97 -8.03
C LEU A 60 25.53 -3.37 -9.07
N ASN A 61 25.26 -2.15 -9.54
CA ASN A 61 26.17 -1.44 -10.45
C ASN A 61 27.54 -1.14 -9.79
N THR A 62 27.55 -0.92 -8.47
CA THR A 62 28.76 -0.66 -7.68
C THR A 62 29.65 -1.90 -7.61
N ILE A 63 29.04 -3.07 -7.35
CA ILE A 63 29.71 -4.38 -7.34
C ILE A 63 30.25 -4.72 -8.73
N ASP A 64 29.42 -4.58 -9.77
CA ASP A 64 29.79 -4.84 -11.17
C ASP A 64 31.00 -3.97 -11.59
N SER A 65 31.00 -2.69 -11.20
CA SER A 65 32.12 -1.75 -11.42
C SER A 65 33.40 -2.13 -10.65
N LEU A 66 33.29 -2.75 -9.47
CA LEU A 66 34.45 -3.23 -8.70
C LEU A 66 35.06 -4.49 -9.32
N LEU A 67 34.21 -5.37 -9.85
CA LEU A 67 34.60 -6.60 -10.55
C LEU A 67 35.11 -6.35 -11.97
N GLY A 68 34.88 -5.14 -12.52
CA GLY A 68 35.26 -4.78 -13.88
C GLY A 68 34.35 -5.36 -14.96
N ASP A 69 33.12 -5.76 -14.59
CA ASP A 69 32.12 -6.31 -15.52
C ASP A 69 31.04 -5.27 -15.83
N ASP A 70 31.26 -4.48 -16.89
CA ASP A 70 30.32 -3.40 -17.28
C ASP A 70 29.10 -3.91 -18.09
N ARG A 71 29.01 -5.21 -18.38
CA ARG A 71 27.98 -5.78 -19.29
C ARG A 71 26.56 -5.61 -18.73
N PHE A 72 26.40 -5.69 -17.41
CA PHE A 72 25.09 -5.61 -16.75
C PHE A 72 24.65 -4.17 -16.46
N ILE A 73 25.58 -3.20 -16.44
CA ILE A 73 25.29 -1.78 -16.19
C ILE A 73 24.35 -1.22 -17.27
N ALA A 74 24.60 -1.55 -18.53
CA ALA A 74 23.78 -1.08 -19.66
C ALA A 74 22.36 -1.66 -19.66
N LEU A 75 22.19 -2.90 -19.19
CA LEU A 75 20.89 -3.58 -19.10
C LEU A 75 20.07 -3.05 -17.93
N ARG A 76 20.68 -2.85 -16.76
CA ARG A 76 20.01 -2.37 -15.54
C ARG A 76 19.49 -0.93 -15.67
N ARG A 77 20.03 -0.16 -16.63
CA ARG A 77 19.52 1.18 -17.00
C ARG A 77 18.15 1.15 -17.69
N ARG A 78 17.74 0.03 -18.29
CA ARG A 78 16.46 -0.11 -19.01
C ARG A 78 15.33 -0.60 -18.09
N GLN A 79 15.25 -0.05 -16.88
CA GLN A 79 14.27 -0.48 -15.89
C GLN A 79 12.85 -0.40 -16.47
N PRO A 80 12.01 -1.43 -16.28
CA PRO A 80 10.63 -1.41 -16.73
C PRO A 80 9.88 -0.23 -16.09
N GLU A 81 9.21 0.57 -16.90
CA GLU A 81 8.23 1.53 -16.40
C GLU A 81 6.91 0.80 -16.15
N PHE A 82 6.52 0.69 -14.88
CA PHE A 82 5.19 0.19 -14.51
C PHE A 82 4.14 1.25 -14.86
N ARG A 83 3.48 1.09 -16.00
CA ARG A 83 2.40 1.99 -16.41
C ARG A 83 1.10 1.60 -15.72
N ARG A 84 0.71 2.40 -14.72
CA ARG A 84 -0.56 2.23 -14.00
C ARG A 84 -1.72 2.91 -14.75
N LEU A 85 -2.94 2.49 -14.43
CA LEU A 85 -4.15 3.10 -14.95
C LEU A 85 -4.41 4.41 -14.20
N SER A 86 -3.67 5.47 -14.55
CA SER A 86 -3.67 6.76 -13.84
C SER A 86 -5.06 7.33 -13.57
N LYS A 87 -6.02 7.11 -14.48
CA LYS A 87 -7.40 7.56 -14.27
C LYS A 87 -8.16 6.75 -13.22
N VAL A 88 -7.89 5.44 -13.13
CA VAL A 88 -8.44 4.60 -12.06
C VAL A 88 -7.85 5.02 -10.73
N ASP A 89 -6.53 5.26 -10.68
CA ASP A 89 -5.84 5.70 -9.47
C ASP A 89 -6.40 7.05 -8.96
N GLU A 90 -6.66 7.99 -9.87
CA GLU A 90 -7.32 9.27 -9.54
C GLU A 90 -8.74 9.06 -8.98
N MET A 91 -9.50 8.12 -9.54
CA MET A 91 -10.86 7.81 -9.07
C MET A 91 -10.86 7.09 -7.71
N THR A 92 -9.85 6.29 -7.40
CA THR A 92 -9.72 5.58 -6.11
C THR A 92 -8.99 6.38 -5.04
N LYS A 93 -8.35 7.49 -5.39
CA LYS A 93 -7.57 8.35 -4.48
C LYS A 93 -8.32 8.73 -3.19
N LYS A 94 -9.60 9.06 -3.29
CA LYS A 94 -10.41 9.42 -2.12
C LYS A 94 -10.66 8.23 -1.18
N ALA A 95 -11.01 7.06 -1.73
CA ALA A 95 -11.23 5.84 -0.95
C ALA A 95 -9.94 5.39 -0.24
N ASN A 96 -8.82 5.63 -0.90
CA ASN A 96 -7.49 5.39 -0.42
C ASN A 96 -7.08 6.34 0.74
N GLU A 97 -7.34 7.65 0.59
CA GLU A 97 -7.14 8.64 1.68
C GLU A 97 -8.03 8.31 2.89
N GLU A 98 -9.30 7.96 2.65
CA GLU A 98 -10.24 7.53 3.69
C GLU A 98 -9.79 6.22 4.40
N ARG A 99 -9.18 5.27 3.67
CA ARG A 99 -8.57 4.07 4.26
C ARG A 99 -7.45 4.45 5.21
N GLN A 100 -6.53 5.32 4.79
CA GLN A 100 -5.38 5.73 5.59
C GLN A 100 -5.84 6.44 6.88
N GLU A 101 -6.76 7.41 6.76
CA GLU A 101 -7.30 8.13 7.92
C GLU A 101 -7.98 7.17 8.92
N LYS A 102 -8.80 6.22 8.43
CA LYS A 102 -9.44 5.22 9.30
C LYS A 102 -8.43 4.31 10.00
N LEU A 103 -7.35 3.94 9.31
CA LEU A 103 -6.29 3.11 9.90
C LEU A 103 -5.54 3.86 11.00
N GLU A 104 -5.21 5.14 10.78
CA GLU A 104 -4.59 6.01 11.78
C GLU A 104 -5.50 6.14 13.01
N VAL A 105 -6.77 6.45 12.81
CA VAL A 105 -7.75 6.54 13.90
C VAL A 105 -7.87 5.23 14.68
N ALA A 106 -7.91 4.08 13.99
CA ALA A 106 -7.99 2.77 14.63
C ALA A 106 -6.72 2.43 15.44
N ASN A 107 -5.54 2.78 14.92
CA ASN A 107 -4.27 2.59 15.61
C ASN A 107 -4.17 3.51 16.85
N ASP A 108 -4.45 4.80 16.70
CA ASP A 108 -4.44 5.77 17.80
C ASP A 108 -5.43 5.40 18.91
N ALA A 109 -6.62 4.93 18.53
CA ALA A 109 -7.63 4.49 19.49
C ALA A 109 -7.18 3.25 20.28
N ALA A 110 -6.50 2.30 19.62
CA ALA A 110 -5.96 1.13 20.28
C ALA A 110 -4.78 1.47 21.19
N GLU A 111 -3.89 2.36 20.74
CA GLU A 111 -2.73 2.82 21.52
C GLU A 111 -3.17 3.55 22.79
N LYS A 112 -4.14 4.47 22.69
CA LYS A 112 -4.75 5.15 23.84
C LYS A 112 -5.36 4.17 24.84
N LYS A 113 -6.12 3.16 24.37
CA LYS A 113 -6.69 2.14 25.25
C LYS A 113 -5.60 1.32 25.98
N ILE A 114 -4.49 1.04 25.31
CA ILE A 114 -3.36 0.32 25.91
C ILE A 114 -2.64 1.21 26.94
N GLU A 115 -2.38 2.48 26.62
CA GLU A 115 -1.81 3.45 27.57
C GLU A 115 -2.71 3.63 28.81
N GLU A 116 -4.02 3.78 28.63
CA GLU A 116 -4.98 3.89 29.74
C GLU A 116 -4.95 2.64 30.64
N ALA A 117 -4.89 1.45 30.04
CA ALA A 117 -4.78 0.19 30.78
C ALA A 117 -3.44 0.05 31.53
N GLN A 118 -2.33 0.51 30.93
CA GLN A 118 -1.02 0.54 31.58
C GLN A 118 -0.97 1.56 32.73
N ALA A 119 -1.51 2.76 32.53
CA ALA A 119 -1.58 3.79 33.56
C ALA A 119 -2.42 3.35 34.78
N ALA A 120 -3.54 2.65 34.55
CA ALA A 120 -4.36 2.08 35.61
C ALA A 120 -3.61 1.00 36.42
N LEU A 121 -2.81 0.17 35.74
CA LEU A 121 -1.93 -0.81 36.39
C LEU A 121 -0.88 -0.13 37.26
N ASP A 122 -0.17 0.86 36.72
CA ASP A 122 0.88 1.58 37.43
C ASP A 122 0.34 2.28 38.68
N GLN A 123 -0.87 2.85 38.59
CA GLN A 123 -1.57 3.42 39.75
C GLN A 123 -1.88 2.36 40.81
N ALA A 124 -2.43 1.20 40.43
CA ALA A 124 -2.75 0.13 41.36
C ALA A 124 -1.49 -0.41 42.09
N VAL A 125 -0.37 -0.52 41.38
CA VAL A 125 0.91 -0.93 41.96
C VAL A 125 1.47 0.16 42.90
N ALA A 126 1.37 1.44 42.51
CA ALA A 126 1.80 2.56 43.33
C ALA A 126 1.00 2.66 44.64
N ASP A 127 -0.32 2.46 44.61
CA ASP A 127 -1.20 2.47 45.78
C ASP A 127 -0.83 1.36 46.78
N ILE A 128 -0.41 0.19 46.29
CA ILE A 128 0.06 -0.91 47.14
C ILE A 128 1.42 -0.57 47.77
N ARG A 129 2.33 0.06 47.01
CA ARG A 129 3.65 0.50 47.52
C ARG A 129 3.53 1.58 48.61
N ALA A 130 2.56 2.46 48.50
CA ALA A 130 2.34 3.58 49.42
C ALA A 130 1.79 3.19 50.81
N LYS A 131 1.25 1.98 50.98
CA LYS A 131 0.71 1.52 52.28
C LYS A 131 1.82 1.28 53.30
N THR A 132 1.77 1.93 54.47
CA THR A 132 2.81 1.87 55.51
C THR A 132 2.53 0.88 56.65
N ASP A 133 1.36 0.24 56.67
CA ASP A 133 0.90 -0.61 57.79
C ASP A 133 1.44 -2.06 57.79
N ILE A 134 2.37 -2.40 56.88
CA ILE A 134 2.75 -3.79 56.58
C ILE A 134 4.27 -3.96 56.66
N ASP A 135 4.72 -5.07 57.27
CA ASP A 135 6.12 -5.52 57.32
C ASP A 135 6.74 -5.65 55.91
N ASP A 136 8.00 -5.26 55.77
CA ASP A 136 8.69 -5.11 54.48
C ASP A 136 8.76 -6.41 53.68
N THR A 137 8.89 -7.55 54.36
CA THR A 137 8.94 -8.88 53.73
C THR A 137 7.56 -9.29 53.20
N THR A 138 6.51 -9.05 54.00
CA THR A 138 5.13 -9.37 53.62
C THR A 138 4.64 -8.43 52.51
N LYS A 139 5.08 -7.17 52.52
CA LYS A 139 4.84 -6.17 51.48
C LYS A 139 5.41 -6.63 50.13
N GLN A 140 6.63 -7.14 50.07
CA GLN A 140 7.22 -7.63 48.82
C GLN A 140 6.45 -8.81 48.20
N ILE A 141 5.99 -9.76 49.04
CA ILE A 141 5.20 -10.91 48.57
C ILE A 141 3.83 -10.44 48.03
N MET A 142 3.17 -9.51 48.72
CA MET A 142 1.90 -8.96 48.26
C MET A 142 2.03 -8.13 46.99
N ILE A 143 3.08 -7.30 46.87
CA ILE A 143 3.36 -6.55 45.64
C ILE A 143 3.56 -7.51 44.47
N ARG A 144 4.40 -8.55 44.64
CA ARG A 144 4.66 -9.51 43.56
C ARG A 144 3.39 -10.27 43.14
N SER A 145 2.58 -10.70 44.09
CA SER A 145 1.30 -11.38 43.81
C SER A 145 0.31 -10.45 43.08
N ALA A 146 0.23 -9.19 43.52
CA ALA A 146 -0.61 -8.18 42.87
C ALA A 146 -0.10 -7.83 41.47
N GLU A 147 1.20 -7.61 41.29
CA GLU A 147 1.84 -7.38 39.98
C GLU A 147 1.57 -8.56 39.03
N GLU A 148 1.67 -9.82 39.49
CA GLU A 148 1.37 -10.99 38.65
C GLU A 148 -0.11 -11.11 38.28
N ALA A 149 -1.04 -10.71 39.17
CA ALA A 149 -2.47 -10.74 38.92
C ALA A 149 -2.88 -9.63 37.95
N GLU A 150 -2.39 -8.42 38.16
CA GLU A 150 -2.71 -7.26 37.31
C GLU A 150 -2.00 -7.35 35.95
N ASN A 151 -0.77 -7.86 35.86
CA ASN A 151 -0.13 -8.13 34.57
C ASN A 151 -0.89 -9.18 33.73
N ARG A 152 -1.53 -10.16 34.39
CA ARG A 152 -2.41 -11.12 33.70
C ARG A 152 -3.66 -10.44 33.15
N ARG A 153 -4.25 -9.51 33.91
CA ARG A 153 -5.39 -8.71 33.44
C ARG A 153 -4.99 -7.78 32.31
N LEU A 154 -3.86 -7.08 32.43
CA LEU A 154 -3.32 -6.22 31.38
C LEU A 154 -3.12 -7.01 30.09
N LYS A 155 -2.45 -8.16 30.14
CA LYS A 155 -2.29 -9.03 28.96
C LYS A 155 -3.63 -9.39 28.32
N GLY A 156 -4.62 -9.81 29.12
CA GLY A 156 -5.95 -10.14 28.61
C GLY A 156 -6.65 -8.94 27.95
N GLN A 157 -6.51 -7.75 28.53
CA GLN A 157 -7.06 -6.51 27.96
C GLN A 157 -6.32 -6.09 26.68
N THR A 158 -4.98 -6.12 26.69
CA THR A 158 -4.16 -5.83 25.50
C THR A 158 -4.50 -6.77 24.36
N GLU A 159 -4.58 -8.08 24.61
CA GLU A 159 -4.99 -9.06 23.60
C GLU A 159 -6.40 -8.79 23.09
N GLN A 160 -7.33 -8.36 23.95
CA GLN A 160 -8.67 -7.98 23.51
C GLN A 160 -8.64 -6.74 22.61
N ILE A 161 -7.90 -5.71 23.01
CA ILE A 161 -7.75 -4.47 22.24
C ILE A 161 -7.08 -4.76 20.89
N GLU A 162 -6.07 -5.62 20.86
CA GLU A 162 -5.42 -6.05 19.61
C GLU A 162 -6.37 -6.82 18.70
N ARG A 163 -7.21 -7.70 19.26
CA ARG A 163 -8.26 -8.40 18.49
C ARG A 163 -9.29 -7.42 17.93
N GLU A 164 -9.77 -6.47 18.73
CA GLU A 164 -10.70 -5.42 18.28
C GLU A 164 -10.07 -4.58 17.16
N LYS A 165 -8.82 -4.16 17.33
CA LYS A 165 -8.05 -3.43 16.31
C LYS A 165 -7.94 -4.23 15.02
N ALA A 166 -7.58 -5.53 15.10
CA ALA A 166 -7.47 -6.39 13.93
C ALA A 166 -8.80 -6.53 13.18
N GLN A 167 -9.91 -6.72 13.91
CA GLN A 167 -11.24 -6.77 13.31
C GLN A 167 -11.63 -5.46 12.62
N GLU A 168 -11.29 -4.31 13.22
CA GLU A 168 -11.57 -3.01 12.62
C GLU A 168 -10.71 -2.78 11.37
N ILE A 169 -9.44 -3.17 11.39
CA ILE A 169 -8.56 -3.13 10.21
C ILE A 169 -9.13 -3.98 9.07
N ASP A 170 -9.62 -5.19 9.36
CA ASP A 170 -10.20 -6.06 8.35
C ASP A 170 -11.51 -5.48 7.78
N ARG A 171 -12.30 -4.81 8.62
CA ARG A 171 -13.49 -4.07 8.17
C ARG A 171 -13.11 -2.90 7.25
N ILE A 172 -12.11 -2.12 7.62
CA ILE A 172 -11.59 -1.00 6.81
C ILE A 172 -11.12 -1.51 5.44
N LYS A 173 -10.37 -2.62 5.42
CA LYS A 173 -9.94 -3.28 4.17
C LYS A 173 -11.13 -3.74 3.32
N ALA A 174 -12.16 -4.32 3.94
CA ALA A 174 -13.34 -4.77 3.22
C ALA A 174 -14.15 -3.60 2.62
N GLU A 175 -14.27 -2.49 3.36
CA GLU A 175 -14.92 -1.26 2.88
C GLU A 175 -14.14 -0.64 1.71
N HIS A 176 -12.82 -0.57 1.85
CA HIS A 176 -11.92 -0.10 0.79
C HIS A 176 -12.02 -0.94 -0.48
N ALA A 177 -11.97 -2.28 -0.36
CA ALA A 177 -12.10 -3.18 -1.50
C ALA A 177 -13.41 -2.97 -2.26
N ARG A 178 -14.53 -2.81 -1.54
CA ARG A 178 -15.84 -2.52 -2.16
C ARG A 178 -15.85 -1.19 -2.92
N ALA A 179 -15.24 -0.14 -2.35
CA ALA A 179 -15.17 1.16 -3.00
C ALA A 179 -14.34 1.10 -4.30
N VAL A 180 -13.23 0.37 -4.30
CA VAL A 180 -12.39 0.15 -5.49
C VAL A 180 -13.14 -0.69 -6.53
N ASP A 181 -13.82 -1.75 -6.11
CA ASP A 181 -14.58 -2.61 -7.02
C ASP A 181 -15.76 -1.88 -7.67
N GLU A 182 -16.43 -0.97 -6.96
CA GLU A 182 -17.49 -0.14 -7.53
C GLU A 182 -16.98 0.73 -8.69
N VAL A 183 -15.80 1.34 -8.54
CA VAL A 183 -15.14 2.11 -9.60
C VAL A 183 -14.81 1.20 -10.77
N ARG A 184 -14.21 0.04 -10.51
CA ARG A 184 -13.81 -0.93 -11.54
C ARG A 184 -15.01 -1.48 -12.30
N ASP A 185 -16.09 -1.81 -11.63
CA ASP A 185 -17.28 -2.41 -12.23
C ASP A 185 -18.03 -1.41 -13.12
N ARG A 186 -18.09 -0.13 -12.75
CA ARG A 186 -18.61 0.93 -13.64
C ARG A 186 -17.83 0.98 -14.95
N ILE A 187 -16.51 0.91 -14.89
CA ILE A 187 -15.64 0.92 -16.08
C ILE A 187 -15.86 -0.34 -16.91
N ARG A 188 -15.94 -1.52 -16.27
CA ARG A 188 -16.21 -2.80 -16.96
C ARG A 188 -17.55 -2.78 -17.68
N VAL A 189 -18.61 -2.32 -17.02
CA VAL A 189 -19.95 -2.22 -17.62
C VAL A 189 -19.93 -1.28 -18.83
N ALA A 190 -19.28 -0.12 -18.71
CA ALA A 190 -19.13 0.81 -19.84
C ALA A 190 -18.35 0.17 -21.01
N ALA A 191 -17.26 -0.54 -20.71
CA ALA A 191 -16.44 -1.21 -21.72
C ALA A 191 -17.17 -2.35 -22.45
N ILE A 192 -18.09 -3.05 -21.78
CA ILE A 192 -18.91 -4.11 -22.39
C ILE A 192 -20.08 -3.52 -23.19
N LEU A 193 -20.67 -2.42 -22.73
CA LEU A 193 -21.87 -1.85 -23.34
C LEU A 193 -21.57 -0.96 -24.55
N TRP A 194 -20.39 -0.32 -24.61
CA TRP A 194 -20.02 0.60 -25.69
C TRP A 194 -19.85 -0.04 -27.07
N PRO A 195 -19.19 -1.22 -27.23
CA PRO A 195 -18.93 -1.84 -28.53
C PRO A 195 -20.17 -2.09 -29.41
N PRO A 196 -21.33 -2.57 -28.90
CA PRO A 196 -22.51 -2.80 -29.74
C PRO A 196 -23.29 -1.54 -30.12
N VAL A 197 -23.08 -0.40 -29.44
CA VAL A 197 -23.88 0.83 -29.65
C VAL A 197 -23.84 1.32 -31.10
N PRO A 198 -22.68 1.42 -31.78
CA PRO A 198 -22.64 1.85 -33.18
C PRO A 198 -23.44 0.95 -34.13
N ALA A 199 -23.39 -0.38 -33.92
CA ALA A 199 -24.13 -1.34 -34.73
C ALA A 199 -25.65 -1.20 -34.53
N LEU A 200 -26.09 -1.05 -33.27
CA LEU A 200 -27.49 -0.82 -32.93
C LEU A 200 -28.01 0.51 -33.52
N LEU A 201 -27.20 1.58 -33.44
CA LEU A 201 -27.53 2.87 -34.04
C LEU A 201 -27.69 2.79 -35.56
N LEU A 202 -26.80 2.06 -36.25
CA LEU A 202 -26.89 1.84 -37.69
C LEU A 202 -28.15 1.05 -38.05
N GLY A 203 -28.45 -0.02 -37.31
CA GLY A 203 -29.68 -0.80 -37.50
C GLY A 203 -30.95 0.03 -37.29
N MET A 204 -30.97 0.84 -36.22
CA MET A 204 -32.05 1.78 -35.91
C MET A 204 -32.24 2.81 -37.03
N LEU A 205 -31.14 3.37 -37.56
CA LEU A 205 -31.18 4.35 -38.65
C LEU A 205 -31.75 3.74 -39.95
N ILE A 206 -31.33 2.53 -40.31
CA ILE A 206 -31.86 1.81 -41.48
C ILE A 206 -33.36 1.53 -41.30
N PHE A 207 -33.76 1.07 -40.11
CA PHE A 207 -35.16 0.79 -39.79
C PHE A 207 -36.05 2.05 -39.91
N LEU A 208 -35.62 3.18 -39.33
CA LEU A 208 -36.34 4.45 -39.43
C LEU A 208 -36.42 4.95 -40.89
N ARG A 209 -35.34 4.82 -41.65
CA ARG A 209 -35.31 5.19 -43.07
C ARG A 209 -36.27 4.34 -43.90
N LYS A 210 -36.34 3.03 -43.62
CA LYS A 210 -37.30 2.11 -44.27
C LYS A 210 -38.75 2.47 -43.91
N ARG A 211 -39.04 2.66 -42.62
CA ARG A 211 -40.39 3.00 -42.14
C ARG A 211 -40.92 4.32 -42.71
N ARG A 212 -40.07 5.33 -42.89
CA ARG A 212 -40.45 6.60 -43.53
C ARG A 212 -40.80 6.42 -45.02
N ARG A 213 -40.06 5.56 -45.74
CA ARG A 213 -40.34 5.26 -47.15
C ARG A 213 -41.65 4.48 -47.33
N GLU A 214 -41.93 3.53 -46.45
CA GLU A 214 -43.19 2.77 -46.47
C GLU A 214 -44.40 3.68 -46.20
N SER A 215 -44.27 4.66 -45.30
CA SER A 215 -45.30 5.66 -45.04
C SER A 215 -45.54 6.60 -46.24
N ALA A 216 -44.53 6.84 -47.07
CA ALA A 216 -44.63 7.65 -48.28
C ALA A 216 -45.24 6.91 -49.49
N THR A 217 -45.35 5.57 -49.43
CA THR A 217 -45.83 4.73 -50.55
C THR A 217 -47.30 4.33 -50.38
N ILE A 218 -48.00 4.83 -49.36
CA ILE A 218 -49.45 4.65 -49.23
C ILE A 218 -50.14 5.60 -50.23
N PRO A 219 -50.81 5.11 -51.28
CA PRO A 219 -51.53 5.98 -52.20
C PRO A 219 -52.64 6.74 -51.45
N GLU A 220 -52.77 8.04 -51.72
CA GLU A 220 -53.81 8.93 -51.17
C GLU A 220 -55.23 8.35 -51.30
N SER A 221 -55.46 7.43 -52.26
CA SER A 221 -56.72 6.73 -52.48
C SER A 221 -57.17 5.78 -51.34
N ARG A 222 -56.33 5.52 -50.34
CA ARG A 222 -56.68 4.74 -49.13
C ARG A 222 -56.65 5.52 -47.81
N LYS A 223 -56.50 6.85 -47.82
CA LYS A 223 -56.77 7.63 -46.60
C LYS A 223 -58.27 7.60 -46.32
N ARG A 224 -58.69 6.71 -45.40
CA ARG A 224 -60.07 6.67 -44.91
C ARG A 224 -60.36 8.04 -44.31
N ARG A 225 -61.19 8.82 -44.99
CA ARG A 225 -61.77 10.08 -44.54
C ARG A 225 -62.53 9.81 -43.25
N GLN A 226 -61.89 10.03 -42.10
CA GLN A 226 -62.59 10.11 -40.82
C GLN A 226 -63.22 11.50 -40.76
N SER A 227 -64.55 11.53 -40.91
CA SER A 227 -65.42 12.53 -40.28
C SER A 227 -65.55 12.21 -38.79
#